data_AF-A0AAV8PH08-F1
#
_entry.id   AF-A0AAV8PH08-F1
#
_cell.length_a   1.000
_cell.length_b   1.000
_cell.length_c   1.000
_cell.angle_alpha   90.00
_cell.angle_beta   90.00
_cell.angle_gamma   90.00
#
_symmetry.space_group_name_H-M   'P 1'
#
loop_
_entity.id
_entity.type
_entity.pdbx_description
1 polymer ?
#
loop_
_entity_poly.entity_id
_entity_poly.type
_entity_poly.pdbx_seq_one_letter_code
_entity_poly.pdbx_strand_id
1 'polypeptide(L)'
;MVFVSALCLLVVVTRLPPRFEMDATFDPDLIHAIFKMVWSRRAERSEEIDVVDIEVGAGTAKKSRPTTANPSALRVSCELLRLFVTEAIERTAIIAEAEGIINIEPTHLERILPQLLLDF
;
A
#
# COMPACT_ATOMS: atom_id res chain seq x y z
N MET A 1 -15.44 -16.69 -20.35
CA MET A 1 -14.83 -15.63 -19.51
C MET A 1 -13.43 -15.99 -19.01
N VAL A 2 -13.13 -17.25 -18.70
CA VAL A 2 -11.78 -17.68 -18.23
C VAL A 2 -10.67 -17.55 -19.29
N PHE A 3 -11.01 -17.73 -20.57
CA PHE A 3 -10.04 -17.63 -21.68
C PHE A 3 -9.55 -16.20 -21.95
N VAL A 4 -10.37 -15.18 -21.69
CA VAL A 4 -9.95 -13.78 -21.85
C VAL A 4 -8.95 -13.41 -20.75
N SER A 5 -9.14 -13.92 -19.53
CA SER A 5 -8.20 -13.70 -18.42
C SER A 5 -6.84 -14.37 -18.68
N ALA A 6 -6.83 -15.61 -19.15
CA ALA A 6 -5.59 -16.33 -19.46
C ALA A 6 -4.85 -15.72 -20.66
N LEU A 7 -5.56 -15.30 -21.71
CA LEU A 7 -4.95 -14.65 -22.87
C LEU A 7 -4.50 -13.21 -22.56
N CYS A 8 -5.22 -12.50 -21.68
CA CYS A 8 -4.81 -11.19 -21.17
C CYS A 8 -3.55 -11.32 -20.31
N LEU A 9 -3.49 -12.28 -19.37
CA LEU A 9 -2.26 -12.58 -18.62
C LEU A 9 -1.10 -12.98 -19.54
N LEU A 10 -1.34 -13.79 -20.57
CA LEU A 10 -0.29 -14.24 -21.47
C LEU A 10 0.24 -13.09 -22.35
N VAL A 11 -0.62 -12.17 -22.78
CA VAL A 11 -0.22 -10.95 -23.51
C VAL A 11 0.51 -9.98 -22.58
N VAL A 12 0.07 -9.84 -21.32
CA VAL A 12 0.74 -9.01 -20.30
C VAL A 12 2.13 -9.55 -19.96
N VAL A 13 2.27 -10.86 -19.76
CA VAL A 13 3.56 -11.50 -19.45
C VAL A 13 4.53 -11.48 -20.64
N THR A 14 4.03 -11.51 -21.88
CA THR A 14 4.88 -11.52 -23.10
C THR A 14 5.19 -10.14 -23.68
N ARG A 15 4.51 -9.09 -23.23
CA ARG A 15 4.76 -7.69 -23.65
C ARG A 15 5.30 -6.80 -22.53
N LEU A 16 5.59 -7.36 -21.36
CA LEU A 16 6.23 -6.57 -20.31
C LEU A 16 7.61 -6.10 -20.83
N PRO A 17 7.87 -4.78 -20.90
CA PRO A 17 9.24 -4.29 -21.04
C PRO A 17 10.10 -4.90 -19.91
N PRO A 18 11.45 -4.91 -20.02
CA PRO A 18 12.29 -5.34 -18.92
C PRO A 18 11.78 -4.65 -17.66
N ARG A 19 11.38 -5.46 -16.67
CA ARG A 19 10.80 -5.05 -15.37
C ARG A 19 11.27 -3.64 -15.08
N PHE A 20 10.34 -2.70 -14.89
CA PHE A 20 10.68 -1.34 -14.51
C PHE A 20 11.61 -1.43 -13.29
N GLU A 21 12.93 -1.38 -13.53
CA GLU A 21 13.95 -1.40 -12.49
C GLU A 21 13.91 0.01 -11.92
N MET A 22 12.90 0.25 -11.07
CA MET A 22 12.97 1.29 -10.07
C MET A 22 14.05 0.84 -9.09
N ASP A 23 15.31 1.07 -9.48
CA ASP A 23 16.49 0.88 -8.64
C ASP A 23 16.45 1.78 -7.38
N ALA A 24 15.53 2.76 -7.39
CA ALA A 24 15.14 3.53 -6.22
C ALA A 24 14.13 2.76 -5.36
N THR A 25 14.61 2.08 -4.33
CA THR A 25 13.76 1.60 -3.22
C THR A 25 13.47 2.74 -2.25
N PHE A 26 12.43 2.58 -1.42
CA PHE A 26 12.08 3.58 -0.41
C PHE A 26 13.15 3.67 0.69
N ASP A 27 13.39 4.88 1.20
CA ASP A 27 14.24 5.10 2.37
C ASP A 27 13.59 4.47 3.63
N PRO A 28 14.29 3.55 4.33
CA PRO A 28 13.78 2.94 5.56
C PRO A 28 13.36 3.95 6.63
N ASP A 29 14.05 5.09 6.74
CA ASP A 29 13.74 6.12 7.73
C ASP A 29 12.43 6.84 7.39
N LEU A 30 12.17 7.06 6.10
CA LEU A 30 10.89 7.59 5.61
C LEU A 30 9.75 6.61 5.92
N ILE A 31 9.93 5.32 5.64
CA ILE A 31 8.90 4.31 5.92
C ILE A 31 8.63 4.21 7.42
N HIS A 32 9.67 4.27 8.24
CA HIS A 32 9.52 4.29 9.68
C HIS A 32 8.76 5.54 10.17
N ALA A 33 9.01 6.71 9.58
CA ALA A 33 8.29 7.94 9.89
C ALA A 33 6.79 7.83 9.54
N ILE A 34 6.45 7.24 8.39
CA ILE A 34 5.06 6.97 7.97
C ILE A 34 4.37 6.07 8.99
N PHE A 35 4.99 4.94 9.35
CA PHE A 35 4.42 4.02 10.33
C PHE A 35 4.23 4.66 11.70
N LYS A 36 5.24 5.40 12.19
CA LYS A 36 5.16 6.11 13.47
C LYS A 36 4.01 7.11 13.48
N MET A 37 3.81 7.87 12.40
CA MET A 37 2.69 8.80 12.27
C MET A 37 1.34 8.10 12.41
N VAL A 38 1.14 6.96 11.74
CA VAL A 38 -0.11 6.19 11.82
C VAL A 38 -0.32 5.58 13.21
N TRP A 39 0.73 5.03 13.82
CA TRP A 39 0.65 4.45 15.17
C TRP A 39 0.37 5.50 16.26
N SER A 40 1.02 6.67 16.20
CA SER A 40 0.76 7.77 17.13
C SER A 40 -0.70 8.22 17.06
N ARG A 41 -1.23 8.44 15.84
CA ARG A 41 -2.63 8.81 15.64
C ARG A 41 -3.62 7.76 16.16
N ARG A 42 -3.24 6.48 16.09
CA ARG A 42 -4.07 5.38 16.62
C ARG A 42 -4.02 5.27 18.13
N ALA A 43 -2.86 5.53 18.75
CA ALA A 43 -2.71 5.54 20.20
C ALA A 43 -3.58 6.64 20.83
N GLU A 44 -3.54 7.85 20.27
CA GLU A 44 -4.37 8.99 20.70
C GLU A 44 -5.87 8.65 20.66
N ARG A 45 -6.34 8.07 19.56
CA ARG A 45 -7.75 7.68 19.40
C ARG A 45 -8.16 6.53 20.34
N SER A 46 -7.24 5.66 20.72
CA SER A 46 -7.51 4.56 21.64
C SER A 46 -7.67 5.04 23.08
N GLU A 47 -6.93 6.07 23.49
CA GLU A 47 -7.05 6.66 24.82
C GLU A 47 -8.38 7.43 24.97
N GLU A 48 -8.84 8.09 23.91
CA GLU A 48 -10.10 8.86 23.91
C GLU A 48 -11.35 7.98 24.12
N ILE A 49 -11.35 6.75 23.60
CA ILE A 49 -12.44 5.77 23.79
C ILE A 49 -12.48 5.27 25.25
N ASP A 50 -11.31 5.05 25.87
CA ASP A 50 -11.24 4.65 27.28
C ASP A 50 -11.74 5.76 28.22
N VAL A 51 -11.61 7.05 27.88
CA VAL A 51 -12.13 8.15 28.74
C VAL A 51 -13.67 8.19 28.79
N VAL A 52 -14.36 7.78 27.71
CA VAL A 52 -15.83 7.82 27.65
C VAL A 52 -16.49 6.65 28.41
N ASP A 53 -15.75 5.57 28.69
CA ASP A 53 -16.24 4.39 29.42
C ASP A 53 -15.85 4.37 30.91
N ILE A 54 -15.21 5.44 31.42
CA ILE A 54 -14.80 5.58 32.82
C ILE A 54 -15.85 6.40 33.60
N GLU A 55 -17.07 5.90 33.68
CA GLU A 55 -17.92 6.08 34.87
C GLU A 55 -18.26 4.69 35.43
N VAL A 56 -17.27 4.09 36.11
CA VAL A 56 -17.35 3.13 37.25
C VAL A 56 -16.18 2.14 37.15
N GLY A 57 -15.23 2.26 38.08
CA GLY A 57 -14.37 1.13 38.47
C GLY A 57 -12.87 1.26 38.16
N ALA A 58 -12.13 1.73 39.16
CA ALA A 58 -10.77 1.37 39.53
C ALA A 58 -9.85 0.62 38.53
N GLY A 59 -8.86 1.34 38.00
CA GLY A 59 -7.46 0.92 38.03
C GLY A 59 -6.97 -0.07 36.96
N THR A 60 -6.37 0.46 35.90
CA THR A 60 -4.94 0.27 35.57
C THR A 60 -4.63 1.18 34.37
N ALA A 61 -3.81 2.22 34.58
CA ALA A 61 -3.25 2.97 33.47
C ALA A 61 -2.36 2.03 32.66
N LYS A 62 -2.92 1.42 31.60
CA LYS A 62 -2.16 0.61 30.65
C LYS A 62 -1.23 1.58 29.95
N LYS A 63 -0.01 1.71 30.45
CA LYS A 63 1.05 2.49 29.81
C LYS A 63 1.32 1.83 28.47
N SER A 64 0.63 2.32 27.44
CA SER A 64 0.63 1.75 26.10
C SER A 64 2.07 1.76 25.60
N ARG A 65 2.66 0.57 25.44
CA ARG A 65 4.02 0.46 24.94
C ARG A 65 4.03 1.05 23.53
N PRO A 66 4.94 2.00 23.22
CA PRO A 66 5.01 2.55 21.87
C PRO A 66 5.29 1.43 20.86
N THR A 67 4.43 1.32 19.86
CA THR A 67 4.61 0.41 18.72
C THR A 67 5.82 0.86 17.90
N THR A 68 6.65 -0.10 17.48
CA THR A 68 7.86 0.14 16.69
C THR A 68 8.04 -0.98 15.67
N ALA A 69 8.81 -0.73 14.59
CA ALA A 69 9.21 -1.74 13.62
C ALA A 69 10.70 -2.07 13.76
N ASN A 70 11.03 -3.35 13.63
CA ASN A 70 12.41 -3.79 13.56
C ASN A 70 13.01 -3.52 12.14
N PRO A 71 14.35 -3.48 11.99
CA PRO A 71 14.99 -3.14 10.71
C PRO A 71 14.65 -4.08 9.54
N SER A 72 14.46 -5.38 9.79
CA SER A 72 14.10 -6.32 8.73
C SER A 72 12.67 -6.11 8.24
N ALA A 73 11.73 -5.82 9.14
CA ALA A 73 10.38 -5.43 8.80
C ALA A 73 10.37 -4.14 7.97
N LEU A 74 11.15 -3.13 8.35
CA LEU A 74 11.28 -1.89 7.59
C LEU A 74 11.79 -2.15 6.15
N ARG A 75 12.80 -3.00 6.00
CA ARG A 75 13.33 -3.36 4.67
C ARG A 75 12.27 -4.05 3.81
N VAL A 76 11.51 -4.99 4.37
CA VAL A 76 10.41 -5.65 3.64
C VAL A 76 9.29 -4.67 3.32
N SER A 77 8.99 -3.73 4.21
CA SER A 77 7.99 -2.68 3.96
C SER A 77 8.41 -1.73 2.84
N CYS A 78 9.70 -1.42 2.70
CA CYS A 78 10.21 -0.65 1.56
C CYS A 78 9.92 -1.37 0.25
N GLU A 79 10.19 -2.68 0.19
CA GLU A 79 9.90 -3.49 -0.98
C GLU A 79 8.40 -3.64 -1.25
N LEU A 80 7.58 -3.80 -0.20
CA LEU A 80 6.13 -3.87 -0.34
C LEU A 80 5.57 -2.59 -0.99
N LEU A 81 6.00 -1.42 -0.53
CA LEU A 81 5.55 -0.14 -1.09
C LEU A 81 6.08 0.08 -2.51
N ARG A 82 7.32 -0.36 -2.79
CA ARG A 82 7.87 -0.33 -4.15
C ARG A 82 7.00 -1.18 -5.09
N LEU A 83 6.69 -2.41 -4.70
CA LEU A 83 5.83 -3.30 -5.47
C LEU A 83 4.42 -2.75 -5.63
N PHE A 84 3.82 -2.17 -4.58
CA PHE A 84 2.51 -1.53 -4.67
C PHE A 84 2.47 -0.41 -5.73
N VAL A 85 3.48 0.46 -5.74
CA VAL A 85 3.57 1.56 -6.73
C VAL A 85 3.85 1.04 -8.13
N THR A 86 4.77 0.07 -8.27
CA THR A 86 5.05 -0.56 -9.57
C THR A 86 3.80 -1.22 -10.14
N GLU A 87 3.07 -1.99 -9.33
CA GLU A 87 1.84 -2.66 -9.75
C GLU A 87 0.76 -1.66 -10.18
N ALA A 88 0.62 -0.55 -9.44
CA ALA A 88 -0.29 0.53 -9.80
C ALA A 88 0.06 1.11 -11.18
N ILE A 89 1.34 1.41 -11.43
CA ILE A 89 1.81 1.98 -12.69
C ILE A 89 1.60 1.01 -13.85
N GLU A 90 2.01 -0.26 -13.69
CA GLU A 90 1.92 -1.27 -14.74
C GLU A 90 0.45 -1.53 -15.14
N ARG A 91 -0.45 -1.70 -14.16
CA ARG A 91 -1.89 -1.87 -14.45
C ARG A 91 -2.49 -0.65 -15.12
N THR A 92 -2.09 0.54 -14.70
CA THR A 92 -2.58 1.80 -15.28
C THR A 92 -2.08 1.98 -16.72
N ALA A 93 -0.82 1.61 -17.00
CA ALA A 93 -0.25 1.60 -18.34
C ALA A 93 -1.01 0.66 -19.28
N ILE A 94 -1.37 -0.54 -18.82
CA ILE A 94 -2.16 -1.51 -19.60
C ILE A 94 -3.52 -0.92 -20.01
N ILE A 95 -4.20 -0.19 -19.11
CA ILE A 95 -5.47 0.48 -19.45
C ILE A 95 -5.25 1.59 -20.48
N ALA A 96 -4.23 2.44 -20.30
CA ALA A 96 -3.90 3.51 -21.23
C ALA A 96 -3.59 2.97 -22.64
N GLU A 97 -2.78 1.92 -22.72
CA GLU A 97 -2.42 1.24 -23.97
C GLU A 97 -3.64 0.63 -24.67
N ALA A 98 -4.55 0.03 -23.92
CA ALA A 98 -5.79 -0.53 -24.46
C ALA A 98 -6.72 0.55 -25.05
N GLU A 99 -6.61 1.79 -24.56
CA GLU A 99 -7.34 2.96 -25.06
C GLU A 99 -6.59 3.71 -26.17
N GLY A 100 -5.37 3.27 -26.51
CA GLY A 100 -4.51 3.95 -27.49
C GLY A 100 -3.96 5.29 -27.01
N ILE A 101 -3.97 5.52 -25.69
CA ILE A 101 -3.49 6.74 -25.05
C ILE A 101 -2.02 6.54 -24.64
N ILE A 102 -1.16 7.47 -25.05
CA ILE A 102 0.29 7.37 -24.85
C ILE A 102 0.68 7.78 -23.40
N ASN A 103 -0.14 8.61 -22.76
CA ASN A 103 0.09 9.12 -21.42
C ASN A 103 -0.85 8.48 -20.41
N ILE A 104 -0.33 8.17 -19.22
CA ILE A 104 -1.15 7.73 -18.10
C ILE A 104 -1.94 8.91 -17.55
N GLU A 105 -3.27 8.86 -17.68
CA GLU A 105 -4.21 9.78 -17.06
C GLU A 105 -4.71 9.27 -15.69
N PRO A 106 -5.15 10.16 -14.78
CA PRO A 106 -5.70 9.76 -13.48
C PRO A 106 -6.91 8.83 -13.57
N THR A 107 -7.71 8.97 -14.63
CA THR A 107 -8.89 8.14 -14.92
C THR A 107 -8.54 6.65 -15.06
N HIS A 108 -7.36 6.33 -15.59
CA HIS A 108 -6.89 4.96 -15.68
C HIS A 108 -6.61 4.36 -14.29
N LEU A 109 -6.04 5.17 -13.38
CA LEU A 109 -5.78 4.74 -12.00
C LEU A 109 -7.09 4.49 -11.24
N GLU A 110 -8.07 5.38 -11.38
CA GLU A 110 -9.39 5.24 -10.75
C GLU A 110 -10.08 3.93 -11.13
N ARG A 111 -9.87 3.44 -12.37
CA ARG A 111 -10.43 2.17 -12.85
C ARG A 111 -9.78 0.95 -12.21
N ILE A 112 -8.47 0.97 -11.97
CA ILE A 112 -7.73 -0.18 -11.41
C ILE A 112 -7.69 -0.15 -9.87
N LEU A 113 -7.94 1.01 -9.26
CA LEU A 113 -7.83 1.23 -7.83
C LEU A 113 -8.64 0.23 -6.98
N PRO A 114 -9.91 -0.14 -7.31
CA PRO A 114 -10.66 -1.09 -6.51
C PRO A 114 -9.99 -2.46 -6.43
N GLN A 115 -9.47 -2.98 -7.54
CA GLN A 115 -8.77 -4.28 -7.55
C GLN A 115 -7.38 -4.18 -6.93
N LEU A 116 -6.67 -3.07 -7.18
CA LEU A 116 -5.35 -2.82 -6.57
C LEU A 116 -5.44 -2.84 -5.04
N LEU A 117 -6.47 -2.25 -4.45
CA LEU A 117 -6.69 -2.24 -3.00
C LEU A 117 -7.22 -3.58 -2.44
N LEU A 118 -7.71 -4.49 -3.28
CA LEU A 118 -8.11 -5.83 -2.85
C LEU A 118 -6.95 -6.82 -2.85
N ASP A 119 -5.94 -6.56 -3.68
CA ASP A 119 -4.76 -7.42 -3.78
C ASP A 119 -3.73 -7.15 -2.67
N PHE A 120 -3.84 -6.03 -1.96
CA PHE A 120 -2.95 -5.58 -0.88
C PHE A 120 -3.71 -5.37 0.43
#